data_AF-A0A7D3X9S6-F1
#
_entry.id   AF-A0A7D3X9S6-F1
#
_cell.length_a   1.000
_cell.length_b   1.000
_cell.length_c   1.000
_cell.angle_alpha   90.00
_cell.angle_beta   90.00
_cell.angle_gamma   90.00
#
_symmetry.space_group_name_H-M   'P 1'
#
loop_
_entity.id
_entity.type
_entity.pdbx_description
1 polymer ?
#
loop_
_entity_poly.entity_id
_entity_poly.type
_entity_poly.pdbx_seq_one_letter_code
_entity_poly.pdbx_strand_id
1 'polypeptide(L)'
;MFLKSFLTLAILGVLAGPAAAQTTPAMQAAAAASQAQRMAQELGLSPDQHARLRQVLLLTRQHLDADLAAHQGDPGGLRTAMAFDRAKSDELIRGVLTPAQYVRYQQYKAARIGQLHSTSQVGR
;
A
#
# COMPACT_ATOMS: atom_id res chain seq x y z
N MET A 1 31.54 6.54 45.40
CA MET A 1 30.74 6.26 46.63
C MET A 1 29.31 6.72 46.38
N PHE A 2 28.35 5.79 46.51
CA PHE A 2 26.90 5.94 46.76
C PHE A 2 26.06 6.78 45.77
N LEU A 3 25.26 6.21 44.86
CA LEU A 3 24.00 5.47 45.05
C LEU A 3 22.92 6.25 45.84
N LYS A 4 21.87 6.68 45.13
CA LYS A 4 20.51 6.79 45.68
C LYS A 4 19.48 6.82 44.55
N SER A 5 18.89 5.65 44.33
CA SER A 5 17.63 5.46 43.63
C SER A 5 16.53 6.29 44.30
N PHE A 6 15.70 6.95 43.50
CA PHE A 6 14.31 7.19 43.86
C PHE A 6 13.44 6.61 42.75
N LEU A 7 12.72 5.57 43.13
CA LEU A 7 11.73 4.84 42.35
C LEU A 7 10.36 5.35 42.81
N THR A 8 9.57 5.95 41.91
CA THR A 8 8.08 5.97 41.94
C THR A 8 7.58 6.84 40.78
N LEU A 9 6.42 6.66 40.14
CA LEU A 9 5.53 5.56 39.75
C LEU A 9 4.33 6.30 39.09
N ALA A 10 3.75 5.72 38.03
CA ALA A 10 2.44 6.05 37.45
C ALA A 10 2.38 7.38 36.66
N ILE A 11 1.72 7.48 35.51
CA ILE A 11 0.43 6.88 35.15
C ILE A 11 0.45 6.40 33.70
N LEU A 12 0.13 5.13 33.51
CA LEU A 12 -0.18 4.53 32.21
C LEU A 12 -1.63 4.91 31.85
N GLY A 13 -1.80 6.01 31.14
CA GLY A 13 -3.09 6.38 30.54
C GLY A 13 -3.30 5.62 29.25
N VAL A 14 -3.75 4.36 29.33
CA VAL A 14 -4.28 3.65 28.17
C VAL A 14 -5.66 4.23 27.86
N LEU A 15 -5.69 5.23 26.99
CA LEU A 15 -6.90 5.55 26.25
C LEU A 15 -7.07 4.44 25.21
N ALA A 16 -7.95 3.49 25.51
CA ALA A 16 -8.53 2.62 24.50
C ALA A 16 -9.43 3.47 23.60
N GLY A 17 -8.82 4.21 22.68
CA GLY A 17 -9.50 4.82 21.55
C GLY A 17 -9.96 3.73 20.58
N PRO A 18 -11.06 3.94 19.84
CA PRO A 18 -11.51 2.98 18.85
C PRO A 18 -10.37 2.77 17.85
N ALA A 19 -9.99 1.51 17.66
CA ALA A 19 -8.98 1.10 16.71
C ALA A 19 -9.51 1.36 15.29
N ALA A 20 -9.43 2.61 14.82
CA ALA A 20 -9.17 2.84 13.41
C ALA A 20 -7.87 2.08 13.13
N ALA A 21 -7.91 1.09 12.24
CA ALA A 21 -6.75 0.31 11.86
C ALA A 21 -5.70 1.24 11.24
N GLN A 22 -4.86 1.85 12.07
CA GLN A 22 -3.77 2.71 11.63
C GLN A 22 -2.72 1.80 11.01
N THR A 23 -2.62 1.83 9.68
CA THR A 23 -1.57 1.12 8.94
C THR A 23 -0.23 1.71 9.35
N THR A 24 0.59 0.95 10.09
CA THR A 24 1.92 1.46 10.48
C THR A 24 2.82 1.56 9.23
N PRO A 25 3.78 2.49 9.19
CA PRO A 25 4.72 2.62 8.06
C PRO A 25 5.46 1.31 7.75
N ALA A 26 5.80 0.52 8.79
CA ALA A 26 6.43 -0.78 8.62
C ALA A 26 5.52 -1.79 7.91
N MET A 27 4.23 -1.80 8.25
CA MET A 27 3.24 -2.67 7.60
C MET A 27 3.01 -2.29 6.14
N GLN A 28 2.98 -1.00 5.83
CA GLN A 28 2.90 -0.52 4.43
C GLN A 28 4.13 -0.96 3.62
N ALA A 29 5.33 -0.80 4.18
CA ALA A 29 6.57 -1.21 3.54
C ALA A 29 6.62 -2.73 3.28
N ALA A 30 6.22 -3.54 4.26
CA ALA A 30 6.14 -4.99 4.11
C ALA A 30 5.11 -5.39 3.03
N ALA A 31 3.93 -4.76 3.02
CA ALA A 31 2.92 -5.01 2.01
C ALA A 31 3.42 -4.63 0.60
N ALA A 32 4.09 -3.49 0.46
CA ALA A 32 4.72 -3.06 -0.80
C ALA A 32 5.81 -4.03 -1.26
N ALA A 33 6.69 -4.46 -0.37
CA ALA A 33 7.71 -5.45 -0.67
C ALA A 33 7.10 -6.78 -1.14
N SER A 34 6.07 -7.28 -0.45
CA SER A 34 5.40 -8.53 -0.84
C SER A 34 4.76 -8.45 -2.22
N GLN A 35 4.18 -7.29 -2.57
CA GLN A 35 3.53 -7.08 -3.85
C GLN A 35 4.55 -6.92 -4.97
N ALA A 36 5.63 -6.16 -4.73
CA ALA A 36 6.73 -6.02 -5.66
C ALA A 36 7.36 -7.38 -5.99
N GLN A 37 7.55 -8.23 -4.98
CA GLN A 37 8.10 -9.57 -5.17
C GLN A 37 7.23 -10.45 -6.07
N ARG A 38 5.90 -10.47 -5.85
CA ARG A 38 4.99 -11.21 -6.72
C ARG A 38 5.03 -10.69 -8.16
N MET A 39 4.99 -9.37 -8.34
CA MET A 39 5.08 -8.79 -9.69
C MET A 39 6.45 -9.02 -10.33
N ALA A 40 7.53 -9.07 -9.54
CA ALA A 40 8.86 -9.40 -10.04
C ALA A 40 8.90 -10.80 -10.67
N GLN A 41 8.27 -11.77 -10.01
CA GLN A 41 8.16 -13.14 -10.50
C GLN A 41 7.29 -13.23 -11.77
N GLU A 42 6.09 -12.63 -11.73
CA GLU A 42 5.13 -12.69 -12.85
C GLU A 42 5.62 -11.97 -14.11
N LEU A 43 6.34 -10.85 -13.93
CA LEU A 43 6.77 -9.99 -15.03
C LEU A 43 8.23 -10.24 -15.44
N GLY A 44 8.97 -11.08 -14.72
CA GLY A 44 10.39 -11.31 -14.95
C GLY A 44 11.20 -10.03 -14.82
N LEU A 45 11.06 -9.31 -13.69
CA LEU A 45 11.72 -8.02 -13.49
C LEU A 45 13.20 -8.21 -13.12
N SER A 46 14.05 -7.30 -13.61
CA SER A 46 15.42 -7.19 -13.12
C SER A 46 15.48 -6.71 -11.67
N PRO A 47 16.62 -6.88 -10.96
CA PRO A 47 16.77 -6.36 -9.60
C PRO A 47 16.51 -4.85 -9.49
N ASP A 48 16.97 -4.07 -10.46
CA ASP A 48 16.76 -2.61 -10.48
C ASP A 48 15.30 -2.25 -10.73
N GLN A 49 14.64 -2.95 -11.66
CA GLN A 49 13.21 -2.77 -11.92
C GLN A 49 12.38 -3.13 -10.69
N HIS A 50 12.72 -4.23 -10.01
CA HIS A 50 12.07 -4.64 -8.77
C HIS A 50 12.23 -3.58 -7.67
N ALA A 51 13.44 -3.04 -7.49
CA ALA A 51 13.71 -2.01 -6.48
C ALA A 51 12.88 -0.74 -6.72
N ARG A 52 12.83 -0.27 -7.98
CA ARG A 52 12.03 0.91 -8.38
C ARG A 52 10.53 0.65 -8.26
N LEU A 53 10.06 -0.52 -8.70
CA LEU A 53 8.66 -0.90 -8.57
C LEU A 53 8.23 -0.92 -7.10
N ARG A 54 9.05 -1.47 -6.20
CA ARG A 54 8.80 -1.46 -4.75
C ARG A 54 8.62 -0.04 -4.21
N GLN A 55 9.41 0.92 -4.65
CA GLN A 55 9.29 2.32 -4.25
C GLN A 55 7.96 2.93 -4.74
N VAL A 56 7.59 2.69 -6.00
CA VAL A 56 6.31 3.16 -6.57
C VAL A 56 5.11 2.61 -5.79
N LEU A 57 5.15 1.32 -5.44
CA LEU A 57 4.07 0.68 -4.66
C LEU A 57 4.00 1.16 -3.21
N LEU A 58 5.13 1.52 -2.62
CA LEU A 58 5.15 2.11 -1.29
C LEU A 58 4.52 3.51 -1.32
N LEU A 59 4.91 4.35 -2.29
CA LEU A 59 4.35 5.68 -2.49
C LEU A 59 2.83 5.61 -2.73
N THR A 60 2.38 4.68 -3.56
CA THR A 60 0.94 4.50 -3.86
C THR A 60 0.14 4.16 -2.58
N ARG A 61 0.71 3.37 -1.66
CA ARG A 61 0.07 3.07 -0.37
C ARG A 61 0.03 4.28 0.54
N GLN A 62 1.12 5.04 0.59
CA GLN A 62 1.19 6.24 1.41
C GLN A 62 0.17 7.28 0.96
N HIS A 63 -0.02 7.44 -0.35
CA HIS A 63 -1.07 8.34 -0.85
C HIS A 63 -2.47 7.79 -0.56
N LEU A 64 -2.72 6.48 -0.70
CA LEU A 64 -4.00 5.90 -0.32
C LEU A 64 -4.36 6.22 1.15
N ASP A 65 -3.41 6.03 2.07
CA ASP A 65 -3.62 6.33 3.48
C ASP A 65 -3.86 7.85 3.69
N ALA A 66 -3.18 8.71 2.93
CA ALA A 66 -3.38 10.16 2.96
C ALA A 66 -4.76 10.56 2.41
N ASP A 67 -5.21 9.97 1.31
CA ASP A 67 -6.52 10.20 0.70
C ASP A 67 -7.64 9.77 1.63
N LEU A 68 -7.50 8.60 2.27
CA LEU A 68 -8.44 8.10 3.28
C LEU A 68 -8.55 9.07 4.46
N ALA A 69 -7.43 9.67 4.88
CA ALA A 69 -7.42 10.66 5.95
C ALA A 69 -8.02 12.02 5.50
N ALA A 70 -7.73 12.46 4.28
CA ALA A 70 -8.12 13.76 3.74
C ALA A 70 -9.60 13.83 3.34
N HIS A 71 -10.17 12.71 2.87
CA HIS A 71 -11.54 12.64 2.36
C HIS A 71 -12.51 11.90 3.31
N GLN A 72 -12.26 11.96 4.62
CA GLN A 72 -13.19 11.41 5.61
C GLN A 72 -14.57 12.06 5.48
N GLY A 73 -15.60 11.24 5.30
CA GLY A 73 -16.97 11.73 5.09
C GLY A 73 -17.28 12.22 3.68
N ASP A 74 -16.32 12.13 2.74
CA ASP A 74 -16.52 12.47 1.32
C ASP A 74 -16.16 11.29 0.39
N PRO A 75 -17.10 10.35 0.18
CA PRO A 75 -16.88 9.22 -0.74
C PRO A 75 -16.70 9.64 -2.21
N GLY A 76 -17.18 10.82 -2.59
CA GLY A 76 -17.03 11.34 -3.96
C GLY A 76 -15.60 11.80 -4.21
N GLY A 77 -15.08 12.63 -3.31
CA GLY A 77 -13.69 13.08 -3.32
C GLY A 77 -12.71 11.93 -3.19
N LEU A 78 -12.94 11.00 -2.25
CA LEU A 78 -12.09 9.82 -2.07
C LEU A 78 -11.97 9.00 -3.36
N ARG A 79 -13.08 8.74 -4.05
CA ARG A 79 -13.06 7.99 -5.33
C ARG A 79 -12.26 8.73 -6.40
N THR A 80 -12.36 10.05 -6.43
CA THR A 80 -11.65 10.89 -7.41
C THR A 80 -10.14 10.89 -7.13
N ALA A 81 -9.74 11.07 -5.88
CA ALA A 81 -8.34 11.04 -5.44
C ALA A 81 -7.69 9.69 -5.71
N MET A 82 -8.36 8.59 -5.31
CA MET A 82 -7.87 7.24 -5.59
C MET A 82 -7.77 6.93 -7.10
N ALA A 83 -8.68 7.45 -7.93
CA ALA A 83 -8.60 7.28 -9.38
C ALA A 83 -7.39 8.01 -9.97
N PHE A 84 -7.13 9.23 -9.50
CA PHE A 84 -5.96 10.02 -9.88
C PHE A 84 -4.66 9.30 -9.48
N ASP A 85 -4.54 8.86 -8.23
CA ASP A 85 -3.36 8.13 -7.75
C ASP A 85 -3.12 6.82 -8.50
N ARG A 86 -4.20 6.11 -8.85
CA ARG A 86 -4.10 4.89 -9.65
C ARG A 86 -3.54 5.19 -11.03
N ALA A 87 -3.97 6.26 -11.69
CA ALA A 87 -3.45 6.67 -12.99
C ALA A 87 -1.96 7.05 -12.89
N LYS A 88 -1.60 7.86 -11.88
CA LYS A 88 -0.22 8.27 -11.64
C LYS A 88 0.69 7.08 -11.33
N SER A 89 0.24 6.13 -10.51
CA SER A 89 0.97 4.90 -10.21
C SER A 89 1.21 4.07 -11.48
N ASP A 90 0.20 3.92 -12.34
CA ASP A 90 0.33 3.22 -13.61
C ASP A 90 1.36 3.87 -14.55
N GLU A 91 1.40 5.20 -14.62
CA GLU A 91 2.41 5.93 -15.40
C GLU A 91 3.82 5.68 -14.86
N LEU A 92 4.01 5.75 -13.54
CA LEU A 92 5.29 5.47 -12.90
C LEU A 92 5.73 4.02 -13.14
N ILE A 93 4.81 3.05 -13.04
CA ILE A 93 5.08 1.64 -13.32
C ILE A 93 5.48 1.46 -14.79
N ARG A 94 4.78 2.11 -15.72
CA ARG A 94 5.14 2.08 -17.15
C ARG A 94 6.57 2.57 -17.39
N GLY A 95 7.04 3.57 -16.65
CA GLY A 95 8.41 4.07 -16.72
C GLY A 95 9.47 3.11 -16.17
N VAL A 96 9.10 2.12 -15.35
CA VAL A 96 9.99 1.10 -14.80
C VAL A 96 10.09 -0.13 -15.72
N LEU A 97 8.99 -0.46 -16.39
CA LEU A 97 8.85 -1.69 -17.17
C LEU A 97 9.33 -1.51 -18.62
N THR A 98 9.82 -2.59 -19.23
CA THR A 98 9.95 -2.63 -20.69
C THR A 98 8.56 -2.67 -21.34
N PRO A 99 8.42 -2.33 -22.64
CA PRO A 99 7.14 -2.41 -23.33
C PRO A 99 6.48 -3.79 -23.23
N ALA A 100 7.25 -4.87 -23.39
CA ALA A 100 6.75 -6.25 -23.29
C ALA A 100 6.28 -6.59 -21.86
N GLN A 101 7.02 -6.15 -20.83
CA GLN A 101 6.62 -6.32 -19.44
C GLN A 101 5.37 -5.49 -19.09
N TYR A 102 5.22 -4.30 -19.67
CA TYR A 102 4.03 -3.47 -19.45
C TYR A 102 2.76 -4.11 -20.02
N VAL A 103 2.85 -4.76 -21.18
CA VAL A 103 1.72 -5.55 -21.73
C VAL A 103 1.32 -6.66 -20.75
N ARG A 104 2.29 -7.41 -20.19
CA ARG A 104 2.02 -8.44 -19.17
C ARG A 104 1.45 -7.85 -17.89
N TYR A 105 1.92 -6.69 -17.46
CA TYR A 105 1.38 -5.97 -16.30
C TYR A 105 -0.09 -5.63 -16.48
N GLN A 106 -0.50 -5.16 -17.67
CA GLN A 106 -1.92 -4.89 -17.95
C GLN A 106 -2.77 -6.16 -17.90
N GLN A 107 -2.27 -7.28 -18.43
CA GLN A 107 -2.94 -8.59 -18.31
C GLN A 107 -3.06 -9.04 -16.85
N TYR A 108 -1.98 -8.92 -16.07
CA TYR A 108 -1.97 -9.22 -14.64
C TYR A 108 -3.03 -8.39 -13.87
N LYS A 109 -3.17 -7.10 -14.17
CA LYS A 109 -4.22 -6.25 -13.59
C LYS A 109 -5.62 -6.71 -13.97
N ALA A 110 -5.86 -6.99 -15.25
CA ALA A 110 -7.17 -7.43 -15.72
C ALA A 110 -7.60 -8.75 -15.05
N ALA A 111 -6.67 -9.72 -14.94
CA ALA A 111 -6.91 -10.98 -14.25
C ALA A 111 -7.30 -10.78 -12.77
N ARG A 112 -6.62 -9.86 -12.07
CA ARG A 112 -6.92 -9.54 -10.67
C ARG A 112 -8.31 -8.90 -10.49
N ILE A 113 -8.71 -8.02 -11.40
CA ILE A 113 -10.05 -7.43 -11.40
C ILE A 113 -11.11 -8.51 -11.63
N GLY A 114 -10.89 -9.40 -12.61
CA GLY A 114 -11.79 -10.53 -12.88
C GLY A 114 -11.97 -11.47 -11.68
N GLN A 115 -10.89 -11.76 -10.96
CA GLN A 115 -10.94 -12.56 -9.72
C GLN A 115 -11.77 -11.90 -8.63
N LEU A 116 -11.59 -10.59 -8.40
CA LEU A 116 -12.38 -9.85 -7.40
C LEU A 116 -13.88 -9.93 -7.71
N HIS A 117 -14.29 -9.66 -8.95
CA HIS A 117 -15.69 -9.75 -9.36
C HIS A 117 -16.26 -11.16 -9.18
N SER A 118 -15.48 -12.20 -9.49
CA SER A 118 -15.89 -13.59 -9.32
C SER A 118 -16.09 -13.94 -7.83
N THR A 119 -15.18 -13.53 -6.95
CA THR A 119 -15.30 -13.76 -5.50
C THR A 119 -16.48 -13.01 -4.86
N SER A 120 -16.82 -11.83 -5.37
CA SER A 120 -17.98 -11.06 -4.88
C SER A 120 -19.33 -11.66 -5.29
N GLN A 121 -19.39 -12.49 -6.34
CA GLN A 121 -20.63 -13.14 -6.77
C GLN A 121 -20.91 -14.47 -6.05
N VAL A 122 -19.89 -15.18 -5.57
CA VAL A 122 -20.05 -16.46 -4.87
C VAL A 122 -20.50 -16.27 -3.40
N GLY A 123 -20.38 -15.07 -2.85
CA GLY A 123 -20.76 -14.73 -1.47
C GLY A 123 -22.17 -14.15 -1.29
N ARG A 124 -23.10 -14.36 -2.24
CA ARG A 124 -24.51 -13.95 -2.13
C ARG A 124 -25.45 -15.15 -2.11
#